data_AF-A0A6J7BG47-F1
#
_entry.id   AF-A0A6J7BG47-F1
#
_cell.length_a   1.000
_cell.length_b   1.000
_cell.length_c   1.000
_cell.angle_alpha   90.00
_cell.angle_beta   90.00
_cell.angle_gamma   90.00
#
_symmetry.space_group_name_H-M   'P 1'
#
loop_
_entity.id
_entity.type
_entity.pdbx_description
1 polymer ?
#
loop_
_entity_poly.entity_id
_entity_poly.type
_entity_poly.pdbx_seq_one_letter_code
_entity_poly.pdbx_strand_id
1 'polypeptide(L)'
;MLLARTDTCAIFGLPGNPQSAIVALVSLGAPVIASMLGQIQQELPTVITSNELTAPSDFTRLIIGNIVNGEFEVGQYLGSAMLRGLAHSTGFAVVTKELTAAGESVRWLSLP
;
A
#
# COMPACT_ATOMS: atom_id res chain seq x y z
N MET A 1 -12.42 -7.62 -4.90
CA MET A 1 -11.80 -8.28 -3.72
C MET A 1 -12.93 -8.78 -2.82
N LEU A 2 -12.73 -9.88 -2.11
CA LEU A 2 -13.69 -10.46 -1.17
C LEU A 2 -12.98 -10.76 0.15
N LEU A 3 -13.61 -10.44 1.27
CA LEU A 3 -13.24 -10.93 2.60
C LEU A 3 -14.46 -11.64 3.19
N ALA A 4 -14.28 -12.91 3.55
CA ALA A 4 -15.31 -13.71 4.19
C ALA A 4 -14.70 -14.56 5.30
N ARG A 5 -15.55 -15.19 6.11
CA ARG A 5 -15.14 -16.08 7.18
C ARG A 5 -16.10 -17.27 7.27
N THR A 6 -15.55 -18.46 7.49
CA THR A 6 -16.26 -19.64 7.99
C THR A 6 -15.94 -19.83 9.47
N ASP A 7 -16.55 -20.81 10.13
CA ASP A 7 -16.35 -21.06 11.56
C ASP A 7 -14.87 -21.23 11.95
N THR A 8 -14.03 -21.69 11.02
CA THR A 8 -12.61 -22.00 11.29
C THR A 8 -11.62 -21.28 10.37
N CYS A 9 -12.07 -20.53 9.36
CA CYS A 9 -11.17 -20.00 8.32
C CYS A 9 -11.57 -18.62 7.82
N ALA A 10 -10.59 -17.75 7.56
CA ALA A 10 -10.77 -16.52 6.79
C ALA A 10 -10.54 -16.78 5.30
N ILE A 11 -11.42 -16.26 4.45
CA ILE A 11 -11.35 -16.40 2.99
C ILE A 11 -11.03 -15.04 2.37
N PHE A 12 -9.95 -14.99 1.57
CA PHE A 12 -9.54 -13.83 0.80
C PHE A 12 -9.67 -14.08 -0.70
N GLY A 13 -10.60 -13.39 -1.35
CA GLY A 13 -10.71 -13.34 -2.80
C GLY A 13 -9.90 -12.16 -3.36
N LEU A 14 -8.71 -12.43 -3.89
CA LEU A 14 -7.84 -11.40 -4.46
C LEU A 14 -8.28 -11.03 -5.90
N PRO A 15 -8.04 -9.78 -6.35
CA PRO A 15 -8.21 -9.38 -7.74
C PRO A 15 -7.38 -10.22 -8.73
N GLY A 16 -7.84 -10.36 -9.98
CA GLY A 16 -7.13 -11.10 -11.02
C GLY A 16 -5.87 -10.40 -11.56
N ASN A 17 -5.75 -9.08 -11.40
CA ASN A 17 -4.53 -8.34 -11.75
C ASN A 17 -3.45 -8.58 -10.67
N PRO A 18 -2.23 -9.04 -11.01
CA PRO A 18 -1.21 -9.40 -10.02
C PRO A 18 -0.81 -8.28 -9.07
N GLN A 19 -0.63 -7.05 -9.58
CA GLN A 19 -0.29 -5.90 -8.72
C GLN A 19 -1.44 -5.59 -7.75
N SER A 20 -2.68 -5.62 -8.22
CA SER A 20 -3.87 -5.42 -7.40
C SER A 20 -4.04 -6.53 -6.36
N ALA A 21 -3.65 -7.77 -6.68
CA ALA A 21 -3.65 -8.89 -5.74
C ALA A 21 -2.66 -8.67 -4.60
N ILE A 22 -1.45 -8.20 -4.90
CA ILE A 22 -0.44 -7.90 -3.88
C ILE A 22 -0.89 -6.73 -3.01
N VAL A 23 -1.39 -5.65 -3.62
CA VAL A 23 -1.98 -4.51 -2.90
C VAL A 23 -3.08 -4.97 -1.93
N ALA A 24 -4.02 -5.79 -2.39
CA ALA A 24 -5.08 -6.36 -1.56
C ALA A 24 -4.53 -7.22 -0.41
N LEU A 25 -3.51 -8.03 -0.69
CA LEU A 25 -2.87 -8.88 0.31
C LEU A 25 -2.16 -8.06 1.38
N VAL A 26 -1.39 -7.03 1.03
CA VAL A 26 -0.64 -6.24 2.03
C VAL A 26 -1.51 -5.27 2.81
N SER A 27 -2.55 -4.70 2.19
CA SER A 27 -3.42 -3.70 2.84
C SER A 27 -4.54 -4.31 3.68
N LEU A 28 -4.93 -5.56 3.42
CA LEU A 28 -6.03 -6.22 4.13
C LEU A 28 -5.66 -7.64 4.60
N GLY A 29 -5.03 -8.44 3.74
CA GLY A 29 -4.62 -9.81 4.07
C GLY A 29 -3.65 -9.90 5.24
N ALA A 30 -2.53 -9.17 5.18
CA ALA A 30 -1.51 -9.15 6.20
C ALA A 30 -2.07 -8.69 7.57
N PRO A 31 -2.85 -7.59 7.68
CA PRO A 31 -3.51 -7.21 8.93
C PRO A 31 -4.46 -8.28 9.50
N VAL A 32 -5.20 -9.00 8.65
CA VAL A 32 -6.09 -10.08 9.11
C VAL A 32 -5.27 -11.27 9.63
N ILE A 33 -4.22 -11.68 8.91
CA ILE A 33 -3.32 -12.76 9.33
C ILE A 33 -2.65 -12.40 10.67
N ALA A 34 -2.13 -11.18 10.79
CA ALA A 34 -1.52 -10.66 12.01
C ALA A 34 -2.50 -10.73 13.20
N SER A 35 -3.73 -10.27 13.00
CA SER A 35 -4.78 -10.33 14.02
C SER A 35 -5.13 -11.76 14.44
N MET A 36 -5.22 -12.70 13.49
CA MET A 36 -5.46 -14.12 13.78
C MET A 36 -4.30 -14.77 14.56
N LEU A 37 -3.08 -14.28 14.39
CA LEU A 37 -1.90 -14.69 15.14
C LEU A 37 -1.76 -13.98 16.50
N GLY A 38 -2.74 -13.15 16.90
CA GLY A 38 -2.72 -12.41 18.16
C GLY A 38 -1.73 -11.24 18.18
N GLN A 39 -1.27 -10.77 17.01
CA GLN A 39 -0.37 -9.61 16.91
C GLN A 39 -1.15 -8.31 17.07
N ILE A 40 -0.53 -7.32 17.71
CA ILE A 40 -1.08 -5.97 17.84
C ILE A 40 -0.95 -5.26 16.48
N GLN A 41 -2.06 -4.69 15.99
CA GLN A 41 -2.00 -3.84 14.80
C GLN A 41 -1.22 -2.57 15.10
N GLN A 42 -0.18 -2.33 14.32
CA GLN A 42 0.60 -1.10 14.36
C GLN A 42 -0.02 -0.10 13.38
N GLU A 43 -0.04 1.17 13.80
CA GLU A 43 -0.34 2.26 12.87
C GLU A 43 0.73 2.33 11.79
N LEU A 44 0.33 2.72 10.58
CA LEU A 44 1.29 2.92 9.50
C LEU A 44 2.22 4.09 9.86
N PRO A 45 3.55 3.93 9.74
CA PRO A 45 4.47 5.03 9.92
C PRO A 45 4.18 6.13 8.90
N THR A 46 4.55 7.36 9.23
CA THR A 46 4.45 8.49 8.30
C THR A 46 5.85 8.88 7.85
N VAL A 47 6.00 9.17 6.57
CA VAL A 47 7.25 9.61 5.93
C VAL A 47 7.03 10.93 5.21
N ILE A 48 8.08 11.72 5.05
CA ILE A 48 8.03 12.95 4.27
C ILE A 48 8.16 12.59 2.79
N THR A 49 7.49 13.35 1.91
CA THR A 49 7.72 13.27 0.47
C THR A 49 7.99 14.64 -0.11
N SER A 50 8.86 14.68 -1.13
CA SER A 50 9.09 15.86 -1.96
C SER A 50 8.29 15.83 -3.28
N ASN A 51 7.49 14.77 -3.51
CA ASN A 51 6.69 14.61 -4.71
C ASN A 51 5.25 15.12 -4.53
N GLU A 52 4.68 15.70 -5.59
CA GLU A 52 3.24 15.92 -5.67
C GLU A 52 2.53 14.58 -5.83
N LEU A 53 1.57 14.27 -4.93
CA LEU A 53 0.83 13.02 -4.93
C LEU A 53 -0.66 13.29 -5.05
N THR A 54 -1.29 12.71 -6.06
CA THR A 54 -2.71 12.90 -6.34
C THR A 54 -3.51 11.61 -6.11
N ALA A 55 -4.65 11.75 -5.45
CA ALA A 55 -5.68 10.73 -5.34
C ALA A 55 -7.04 11.35 -5.70
N PRO A 56 -7.94 10.61 -6.39
CA PRO A 56 -9.31 11.08 -6.59
C PRO A 56 -10.01 11.35 -5.25
N SER A 57 -10.91 12.33 -5.21
CA SER A 57 -11.57 12.83 -3.98
C SER A 57 -12.17 11.75 -3.08
N ASP A 58 -12.65 10.65 -3.66
CA ASP A 58 -13.35 9.57 -2.96
C ASP A 58 -12.56 8.25 -2.94
N PHE A 59 -11.29 8.28 -3.32
CA PHE A 59 -10.46 7.09 -3.43
C PHE A 59 -9.15 7.24 -2.67
N THR A 60 -8.79 6.21 -1.90
CA THR A 60 -7.42 6.03 -1.44
C THR A 60 -6.58 5.48 -2.59
N ARG A 61 -5.52 6.21 -2.96
CA ARG A 61 -4.54 5.73 -3.94
C ARG A 61 -3.31 5.18 -3.23
N LEU A 62 -2.91 3.98 -3.60
CA LEU A 62 -1.64 3.38 -3.20
C LEU A 62 -0.63 3.61 -4.31
N ILE A 63 0.34 4.48 -4.06
CA ILE A 63 1.38 4.84 -5.02
C ILE A 63 2.65 4.07 -4.68
N ILE A 64 3.10 3.22 -5.61
CA ILE A 64 4.33 2.44 -5.49
C ILE A 64 5.54 3.39 -5.42
N GLY A 65 6.49 3.09 -4.54
CA GLY A 65 7.76 3.81 -4.49
C GLY A 65 8.75 3.26 -3.49
N ASN A 66 9.71 4.10 -3.13
CA ASN A 66 10.84 3.74 -2.29
C ASN A 66 11.02 4.75 -1.16
N ILE A 67 11.63 4.30 -0.07
CA ILE A 67 12.21 5.19 0.94
C ILE A 67 13.69 5.38 0.61
N VAL A 68 14.06 6.60 0.25
CA VAL A 68 15.43 7.00 -0.07
C VAL A 68 15.83 8.11 0.89
N ASN A 69 16.90 7.91 1.64
CA ASN A 69 17.38 8.87 2.66
C ASN A 69 16.30 9.31 3.69
N GLY A 70 15.31 8.44 3.96
CA GLY A 70 14.23 8.73 4.91
C GLY A 70 13.00 9.43 4.31
N GLU A 71 13.02 9.73 3.00
CA GLU A 71 11.91 10.33 2.28
C GLU A 71 11.28 9.35 1.28
N PHE A 72 9.98 9.49 1.06
CA PHE A 72 9.28 8.78 0.00
C PHE A 72 9.55 9.40 -1.37
N GLU A 73 10.07 8.56 -2.26
CA GLU A 73 10.24 8.84 -3.68
C GLU A 73 9.33 7.94 -4.52
N VAL A 74 8.60 8.54 -5.47
CA VAL A 74 7.72 7.79 -6.39
C VAL A 74 8.54 6.80 -7.24
N GLY A 75 8.05 5.56 -7.30
CA GLY A 75 8.70 4.49 -8.05
C GLY A 75 8.62 4.68 -9.57
N GLN A 76 9.54 4.04 -10.28
CA GLN A 76 9.49 3.96 -11.74
C GLN A 76 8.50 2.90 -12.22
N TYR A 77 8.10 2.97 -13.49
CA TYR A 77 7.25 1.95 -14.15
C TYR A 77 5.86 1.78 -13.52
N LEU A 78 5.15 2.88 -13.26
CA LEU A 78 3.83 2.93 -12.59
C LEU A 78 2.66 2.22 -13.34
N GLY A 79 2.91 1.60 -14.50
CA GLY A 79 1.90 0.89 -15.27
C GLY A 79 1.52 -0.45 -14.61
N SER A 80 0.23 -0.63 -14.31
CA SER A 80 -0.32 -1.78 -13.57
C SER A 80 -0.23 -3.15 -14.28
N ALA A 81 0.24 -3.17 -15.53
CA ALA A 81 0.44 -4.38 -16.33
C ALA A 81 1.80 -5.05 -16.10
N MET A 82 2.68 -4.47 -15.28
CA MET A 82 4.02 -5.00 -15.05
C MET A 82 4.36 -4.99 -13.57
N LEU A 83 4.60 -6.18 -13.00
CA LEU A 83 5.16 -6.35 -11.65
C LEU A 83 6.55 -5.71 -11.48
N ARG A 84 7.14 -5.19 -12.56
CA ARG A 84 8.43 -4.51 -12.57
C ARG A 84 8.48 -3.32 -11.62
N GLY A 85 7.47 -2.45 -11.62
CA GLY A 85 7.44 -1.30 -10.71
C GLY A 85 7.48 -1.77 -9.25
N LEU A 86 6.67 -2.78 -8.94
CA LEU A 86 6.63 -3.40 -7.62
C LEU A 86 7.96 -4.06 -7.23
N ALA A 87 8.61 -4.78 -8.14
CA ALA A 87 9.88 -5.47 -7.89
C ALA A 87 11.06 -4.53 -7.60
N HIS A 88 10.95 -3.25 -7.98
CA HIS A 88 11.95 -2.21 -7.71
C HIS A 88 11.52 -1.25 -6.60
N SER A 89 10.53 -1.62 -5.80
CA SER A 89 9.91 -0.75 -4.80
C SER A 89 9.91 -1.39 -3.42
N THR A 90 10.00 -0.56 -2.40
CA THR A 90 9.98 -1.02 -1.00
C THR A 90 8.60 -0.88 -0.34
N GLY A 91 7.61 -0.32 -1.04
CA GLY A 91 6.27 -0.13 -0.48
C GLY A 91 5.37 0.81 -1.27
N PHE A 92 4.36 1.31 -0.56
CA PHE A 92 3.35 2.22 -1.09
C PHE A 92 3.15 3.42 -0.18
N ALA A 93 3.06 4.61 -0.77
CA ALA A 93 2.46 5.77 -0.13
C ALA A 93 0.91 5.65 -0.15
N VAL A 94 0.27 5.85 1.00
CA VAL A 94 -1.19 5.80 1.16
C VAL A 94 -1.77 7.20 1.08
N VAL A 95 -2.24 7.57 -0.12
CA VAL A 95 -2.70 8.92 -0.46
C VAL A 95 -4.22 8.97 -0.38
N THR A 96 -4.74 9.69 0.61
CA THR A 96 -6.19 9.89 0.84
C THR A 96 -6.66 11.31 0.50
N LYS A 97 -5.73 12.22 0.28
CA LYS A 97 -5.95 13.59 -0.18
C LYS A 97 -4.78 13.99 -1.08
N GLU A 98 -4.98 14.98 -1.93
CA GLU A 98 -3.90 15.56 -2.72
C GLU A 98 -2.82 16.15 -1.81
N LEU A 99 -1.56 15.89 -2.16
CA LEU A 99 -0.36 16.51 -1.59
C LEU A 99 0.27 17.35 -2.69
N THR A 100 0.33 18.66 -2.48
CA THR A 100 0.72 19.65 -3.49
C THR A 100 2.07 20.29 -3.18
N ALA A 101 2.69 19.98 -2.04
CA ALA A 101 3.94 20.59 -1.62
C ALA A 101 4.98 19.57 -1.16
N ALA A 102 6.24 19.84 -1.51
CA ALA A 102 7.38 19.12 -0.96
C ALA A 102 7.48 19.35 0.56
N GLY A 103 7.71 18.28 1.32
CA GLY A 103 7.76 18.32 2.78
C GLY A 103 6.46 17.88 3.45
N GLU A 104 5.39 17.60 2.70
CA GLU A 104 4.18 17.00 3.25
C GLU A 104 4.41 15.54 3.65
N SER A 105 3.61 15.08 4.60
CA SER A 105 3.76 13.76 5.19
C SER A 105 2.70 12.79 4.66
N VAL A 106 3.11 11.55 4.40
CA VAL A 106 2.25 10.49 3.87
C VAL A 106 2.45 9.21 4.64
N ARG A 107 1.36 8.45 4.86
CA ARG A 107 1.46 7.13 5.48
C ARG A 107 2.16 6.16 4.55
N TRP A 108 3.03 5.33 5.13
CA TRP A 108 3.85 4.37 4.41
C TRP A 108 3.41 2.94 4.73
N LEU A 109 3.13 2.18 3.69
CA LEU A 109 2.86 0.74 3.76
C LEU A 109 4.03 0.00 3.12
N SER A 110 4.90 -0.58 3.94
CA SER A 110 6.04 -1.36 3.46
C SER A 110 5.60 -2.66 2.78
N LEU A 111 6.31 -3.03 1.72
CA LEU A 111 6.32 -4.40 1.23
C LEU A 111 7.20 -5.26 2.17
N PRO A 112 6.85 -6.55 2.34
CA PRO A 112 7.66 -7.49 3.11
C PRO A 112 9.00 -7.81 2.43
#